data_AF-A0A9N9KDP7-F1
#
_entry.id   AF-A0A9N9KDP7-F1
#
_cell.length_a   1.000
_cell.length_b   1.000
_cell.length_c   1.000
_cell.angle_alpha   90.00
_cell.angle_beta   90.00
_cell.angle_gamma   90.00
#
_symmetry.space_group_name_H-M   'P 1'
#
loop_
_entity.id
_entity.type
_entity.pdbx_description
1 polymer ?
#
loop_
_entity_poly.entity_id
_entity_poly.type
_entity_poly.pdbx_seq_one_letter_code
_entity_poly.pdbx_strand_id
1 'polypeptide(L)'
;IVAPHGIPVDLLDRILIIRTLPYTLEDIRAIVQIRAKTEGLTLSEDALNHLAESGIRTSLRILARINGRENITLEDIKEVDDLFYDAKSSAKVLTEYQ
;
A
#
# COMPACT_ATOMS: atom_id res chain seq x y z
N ILE A 1 -30.08 6.58 -5.85
CA ILE A 1 -29.95 7.79 -5.00
C ILE A 1 -28.46 8.01 -4.79
N VAL A 2 -27.89 9.05 -5.40
CA VAL A 2 -26.46 9.37 -5.26
C VAL A 2 -26.33 10.33 -4.07
N ALA A 3 -26.03 9.79 -2.90
CA ALA A 3 -25.73 10.59 -1.72
C ALA A 3 -24.21 10.81 -1.64
N PRO A 4 -23.72 12.05 -1.50
CA PRO A 4 -22.28 12.30 -1.34
C PRO A 4 -21.76 11.54 -0.12
N HIS A 5 -20.69 10.76 -0.29
CA HIS A 5 -20.12 9.90 0.76
C HIS A 5 -21.10 8.88 1.38
N GLY A 6 -22.27 8.65 0.79
CA GLY A 6 -23.31 7.76 1.34
C GLY A 6 -24.08 8.33 2.54
N ILE A 7 -23.98 9.64 2.80
CA ILE A 7 -24.60 10.31 3.96
C ILE A 7 -25.82 11.14 3.53
N PRO A 8 -26.94 11.13 4.29
CA PRO A 8 -28.07 12.02 4.05
C PRO A 8 -27.67 13.49 4.12
N VAL A 9 -28.23 14.33 3.24
CA VAL A 9 -27.90 15.76 3.14
C VAL A 9 -28.07 16.56 4.44
N ASP A 10 -29.07 16.25 5.27
CA ASP A 10 -29.28 16.92 6.58
C ASP A 10 -28.14 16.66 7.59
N LEU A 11 -27.45 15.53 7.47
CA LEU A 11 -26.27 15.23 8.28
C LEU A 11 -25.00 15.86 7.68
N LEU A 12 -24.94 16.02 6.35
CA LEU A 12 -23.79 16.61 5.67
C LEU A 12 -23.60 18.08 6.08
N ASP A 13 -24.70 18.84 6.23
CA ASP A 13 -24.67 20.24 6.68
C ASP A 13 -24.22 20.41 8.14
N ARG A 14 -24.18 19.33 8.93
CA ARG A 14 -23.76 19.33 10.34
C ARG A 14 -22.34 18.83 10.57
N ILE A 15 -21.63 18.40 9.52
CA ILE A 15 -20.32 17.77 9.62
C ILE A 15 -19.26 18.64 8.92
N LEU A 16 -18.13 18.85 9.59
CA LEU A 16 -16.95 19.45 8.98
C LEU A 16 -16.18 18.39 8.19
N ILE A 17 -16.22 18.47 6.85
CA ILE A 17 -15.43 17.59 5.99
C ILE A 17 -13.99 18.10 5.92
N ILE A 18 -13.07 17.34 6.51
CA ILE A 18 -11.62 17.57 6.37
C ILE A 18 -11.14 16.79 5.14
N ARG A 19 -10.61 17.51 4.14
CA ARG A 19 -10.11 16.89 2.91
C ARG A 19 -8.75 16.25 3.16
N THR A 20 -8.62 14.98 2.82
CA THR A 20 -7.32 14.30 2.75
C THR A 20 -6.75 14.43 1.34
N LEU A 21 -5.47 14.77 1.23
CA LEU A 21 -4.75 14.79 -0.04
C LEU A 21 -4.09 13.42 -0.29
N PRO A 22 -3.94 13.00 -1.55
CA PRO A 22 -3.14 11.83 -1.87
C PRO A 22 -1.68 12.06 -1.48
N TYR A 23 -1.03 11.01 -0.98
CA TYR A 23 0.40 11.05 -0.65
C TYR A 23 1.26 11.16 -1.91
N THR A 24 2.37 11.89 -1.82
CA THR A 24 3.40 11.88 -2.87
C THR A 24 4.32 10.68 -2.74
N LEU A 25 5.18 10.45 -3.74
CA LEU A 25 6.16 9.36 -3.71
C LEU A 25 7.16 9.53 -2.54
N GLU A 26 7.54 10.77 -2.24
CA GLU A 26 8.40 11.11 -1.12
C GLU A 26 7.73 10.80 0.23
N ASP A 27 6.44 11.12 0.37
CA ASP A 27 5.67 10.79 1.57
C ASP A 27 5.60 9.27 1.76
N ILE A 28 5.36 8.51 0.69
CA ILE A 28 5.31 7.05 0.72
C ILE A 28 6.67 6.48 1.14
N ARG A 29 7.76 6.98 0.56
CA ARG A 29 9.12 6.59 0.96
C ARG A 29 9.37 6.82 2.45
N ALA A 30 8.98 7.98 2.98
CA ALA A 30 9.10 8.30 4.40
C ALA A 30 8.25 7.37 5.27
N ILE A 31 7.00 7.10 4.88
CA ILE A 31 6.10 6.18 5.60
C ILE A 31 6.69 4.76 5.66
N VAL A 32 7.22 4.26 4.53
CA VAL A 32 7.86 2.94 4.47
C VAL A 32 9.10 2.89 5.36
N GLN A 33 9.92 3.95 5.35
CA GLN A 33 11.10 4.03 6.19
C GLN A 33 10.75 4.06 7.69
N ILE A 34 9.71 4.80 8.08
CA ILE A 34 9.22 4.82 9.47
C ILE A 34 8.74 3.42 9.87
N ARG A 35 7.95 2.75 9.02
CA ARG A 35 7.48 1.38 9.29
C ARG A 35 8.61 0.38 9.44
N ALA A 36 9.58 0.40 8.53
CA ALA A 36 10.75 -0.46 8.61
C ALA A 36 11.48 -0.27 9.94
N LYS A 37 11.67 0.99 10.36
CA LYS A 37 12.27 1.32 11.67
C LYS A 37 11.42 0.85 12.85
N THR A 38 10.10 0.98 12.80
CA THR A 38 9.18 0.51 13.85
C THR A 38 9.17 -1.01 13.96
N GLU A 39 9.28 -1.71 12.83
CA GLU A 39 9.30 -3.17 12.75
C GLU A 39 10.71 -3.77 12.97
N GLY A 40 11.74 -2.94 13.11
CA GLY A 40 13.13 -3.38 13.31
C GLY A 40 13.76 -3.97 12.04
N LEU A 41 13.26 -3.61 10.87
CA LEU A 41 13.69 -4.10 9.57
C LEU A 41 14.66 -3.12 8.93
N THR A 42 15.70 -3.67 8.30
CA THR A 42 16.68 -2.90 7.52
C THR A 42 16.38 -3.11 6.04
N LEU A 43 15.97 -2.05 5.35
CA LEU A 43 15.73 -2.05 3.91
C LEU A 43 16.98 -1.52 3.18
N SER A 44 17.33 -2.13 2.06
CA SER A 44 18.27 -1.53 1.10
C SER A 44 17.64 -0.33 0.38
N GLU A 45 18.44 0.64 -0.10
CA GLU A 45 17.93 1.81 -0.85
C GLU A 45 17.15 1.39 -2.10
N ASP A 46 17.63 0.38 -2.83
CA ASP A 46 16.95 -0.14 -4.02
C ASP A 46 15.59 -0.78 -3.68
N ALA A 47 15.55 -1.52 -2.57
CA ALA A 47 14.31 -2.08 -2.02
C ALA A 47 13.31 -0.99 -1.64
N LEU A 48 13.79 0.08 -0.99
CA LEU A 48 12.95 1.20 -0.57
C LEU A 48 12.35 1.95 -1.78
N ASN A 49 13.14 2.18 -2.83
CA ASN A 49 12.68 2.86 -4.04
C ASN A 49 11.62 2.01 -4.77
N HIS A 50 11.88 0.70 -4.92
CA HIS A 50 10.93 -0.21 -5.56
C HIS A 50 9.62 -0.34 -4.74
N LEU A 51 9.71 -0.34 -3.41
CA LEU A 51 8.54 -0.34 -2.54
C LEU A 51 7.75 0.97 -2.61
N ALA A 52 8.42 2.12 -2.74
CA ALA A 52 7.75 3.40 -2.89
C ALA A 52 6.98 3.48 -4.22
N GLU A 53 7.57 2.98 -5.30
CA GLU A 53 6.92 2.94 -6.62
C GLU A 53 5.76 1.92 -6.66
N SER A 54 5.95 0.72 -6.11
CA SER A 54 4.88 -0.27 -6.02
C SER A 54 3.78 0.14 -5.03
N GLY A 55 4.13 0.87 -3.96
CA GLY A 55 3.20 1.34 -2.94
C GLY A 55 2.15 2.35 -3.40
N ILE A 56 2.40 3.03 -4.52
CA ILE A 56 1.40 3.86 -5.21
C ILE A 56 0.33 2.96 -5.88
N ARG A 57 0.74 1.77 -6.33
CA ARG A 57 -0.11 0.83 -7.08
C ARG A 57 -0.82 -0.17 -6.18
N THR A 58 -0.21 -0.58 -5.07
CA THR A 58 -0.69 -1.67 -4.20
C THR A 58 -0.63 -1.29 -2.72
N SER A 59 -1.60 -1.76 -1.94
CA SER A 59 -1.62 -1.56 -0.49
C SER A 59 -0.51 -2.39 0.16
N LEU A 60 0.58 -1.74 0.59
CA LEU A 60 1.71 -2.36 1.30
C LEU A 60 1.27 -3.11 2.56
N ARG A 61 1.01 -4.41 2.43
CA ARG A 61 1.07 -5.36 3.53
C ARG A 61 2.47 -5.96 3.51
N ILE A 62 3.38 -5.32 4.24
CA ILE A 62 4.77 -5.76 4.36
C ILE A 62 4.79 -7.14 5.03
N LEU A 63 5.13 -8.16 4.25
CA LEU A 63 5.25 -9.56 4.65
C LEU A 63 6.64 -9.89 5.22
N ALA A 64 7.34 -8.89 5.74
CA ALA A 64 8.68 -9.05 6.29
C ALA A 64 8.76 -10.07 7.44
N ARG A 65 7.64 -10.41 8.08
CA ARG A 65 7.60 -11.47 9.09
C ARG A 65 7.66 -12.89 8.54
N ILE A 66 7.53 -13.13 7.23
CA ILE A 66 7.50 -14.50 6.70
C ILE A 66 8.89 -15.16 6.69
N ASN A 67 9.97 -14.41 6.50
CA ASN A 67 11.30 -15.01 6.32
C ASN A 67 12.26 -14.87 7.50
N GLY A 68 11.87 -14.22 8.60
CA GLY A 68 12.74 -14.08 9.79
C GLY A 68 14.08 -13.38 9.52
N ARG A 69 14.21 -12.69 8.38
CA ARG A 69 15.40 -11.92 7.99
C ARG A 69 15.22 -10.47 8.41
N GLU A 70 16.24 -9.93 9.08
CA GLU A 70 16.28 -8.52 9.50
C GLU A 70 16.65 -7.58 8.33
N ASN A 71 17.26 -8.12 7.26
CA ASN A 71 17.65 -7.39 6.06
C ASN A 71 16.79 -7.82 4.87
N ILE A 72 16.15 -6.85 4.23
CA ILE A 72 15.27 -7.07 3.06
C ILE A 72 15.99 -6.54 1.80
N THR A 73 16.12 -7.41 0.81
CA THR A 73 16.69 -7.08 -0.50
C THR A 73 15.60 -6.86 -1.54
N LEU A 74 15.99 -6.35 -2.71
CA LEU A 74 15.08 -6.14 -3.84
C LEU A 74 14.51 -7.47 -4.38
N GLU A 75 15.22 -8.57 -4.23
CA GLU A 75 14.77 -9.91 -4.63
C GLU A 75 13.59 -10.37 -3.76
N ASP A 76 13.68 -10.18 -2.44
CA ASP A 76 12.61 -10.53 -1.51
C ASP A 76 11.31 -9.76 -1.85
N ILE A 77 11.43 -8.52 -2.32
CA ILE A 77 10.27 -7.70 -2.71
C ILE A 77 9.64 -8.20 -4.01
N LYS A 78 10.45 -8.59 -4.99
CA LYS A 78 9.95 -9.15 -6.26
C LYS A 78 9.24 -10.47 -6.04
N GLU A 79 9.80 -11.33 -5.20
CA GLU A 79 9.18 -12.60 -4.82
C GLU A 79 7.81 -12.38 -4.16
N VAL A 80 7.70 -11.36 -3.29
CA VAL A 80 6.42 -10.98 -2.66
C VAL A 80 5.43 -10.41 -3.67
N ASP A 81 5.87 -9.59 -4.64
CA ASP A 81 5.00 -9.03 -5.69
C ASP A 81 4.42 -10.14 -6.60
N ASP A 82 5.22 -11.17 -6.89
CA ASP A 82 4.78 -12.34 -7.66
C ASP A 82 3.83 -13.24 -6.84
N LEU A 83 4.09 -13.40 -5.53
CA LEU A 83 3.31 -14.28 -4.67
C LEU A 83 1.97 -13.66 -4.24
N PHE A 84 1.91 -12.33 -4.10
CA PHE A 84 0.74 -11.61 -3.63
C PHE A 84 0.15 -10.72 -4.72
N TYR A 85 -0.69 -11.31 -5.55
CA TYR A 85 -1.46 -10.56 -6.54
C TYR A 85 -2.32 -9.48 -5.88
N ASP A 86 -2.28 -8.28 -6.46
CA ASP A 86 -3.17 -7.21 -6.05
C ASP A 86 -4.63 -7.55 -6.38
N ALA A 87 -5.57 -6.87 -5.72
CA ALA A 87 -7.00 -7.14 -5.92
C ALA A 87 -7.43 -6.97 -7.40
N LYS A 88 -6.77 -6.08 -8.16
CA LYS A 88 -7.08 -5.89 -9.59
C LYS A 88 -6.50 -6.99 -10.47
N SER A 89 -5.28 -7.46 -10.23
CA SER A 89 -4.73 -8.61 -10.98
C SER A 89 -5.46 -9.89 -10.60
N SER A 90 -5.79 -10.07 -9.31
CA SER A 90 -6.63 -11.19 -8.87
C SER A 90 -7.98 -11.20 -9.55
N ALA A 91 -8.63 -10.02 -9.67
CA ALA A 91 -9.89 -9.90 -10.40
C ALA A 91 -9.71 -10.24 -11.88
N LYS A 92 -8.66 -9.74 -12.56
CA LYS A 92 -8.39 -10.05 -13.97
C LYS A 92 -8.16 -11.53 -14.22
N VAL A 93 -7.35 -12.19 -13.39
CA VAL A 93 -7.09 -13.63 -13.47
C VAL A 93 -8.42 -14.38 -13.35
N LEU A 94 -9.26 -14.03 -12.37
CA LEU A 94 -10.59 -14.64 -12.23
C LEU A 94 -11.47 -14.44 -13.47
N THR A 95 -11.41 -13.28 -14.14
CA THR A 95 -12.15 -13.03 -15.38
C THR A 95 -11.59 -13.78 -16.59
N GLU A 96 -10.30 -14.08 -16.64
CA GLU A 96 -9.67 -14.86 -17.73
C GLU A 96 -9.88 -16.37 -17.59
N TYR A 97 -10.09 -16.85 -16.36
CA TYR A 97 -10.43 -18.25 -16.09
C TYR A 97 -11.96 -18.53 -16.11
N GLN A 98 -12.79 -17.51 -16.34
CA GLN A 98 -14.24 -17.63 -16.60
C GLN A 98 -14.55 -17.57 -18.09
#